data_AF-A0A842Q4C3-F1
#
_entry.id   AF-A0A842Q4C3-F1
#
_cell.length_a   1.000
_cell.length_b   1.000
_cell.length_c   1.000
_cell.angle_alpha   90.00
_cell.angle_beta   90.00
_cell.angle_gamma   90.00
#
_symmetry.space_group_name_H-M   'P 1'
#
loop_
_entity.id
_entity.type
_entity.pdbx_description
1 polymer ?
#
loop_
_entity_poly.entity_id
_entity_poly.type
_entity_poly.pdbx_seq_one_letter_code
_entity_poly.pdbx_strand_id
1 'polypeptide(L)'
;MAIITNRKSSERRHREYNSLKYALDALESAVMSVQPEILIRRAVKLRDSKLLISDISGNKAELDVDNFKSIFIVGAGKGTAKMAKALSHILKGKITHGAINVPYGNKTHLDSISITEANHPIPDEAGVEGTNKIINILKKTHRSDLVFVLISGGGSALM
;
A
#
# COMPACT_ATOMS: atom_id res chain seq x y z
N MET A 1 -5.78 -11.40 11.77
CA MET A 1 -6.44 -12.38 10.87
C MET A 1 -5.39 -13.42 10.51
N ALA A 2 -5.67 -14.71 10.67
CA ALA A 2 -4.69 -15.77 10.37
C ALA A 2 -4.45 -15.82 8.85
N ILE A 3 -3.18 -15.93 8.43
CA ILE A 3 -2.81 -15.99 7.00
C ILE A 3 -3.28 -17.30 6.37
N ILE A 4 -3.19 -18.38 7.13
CA ILE A 4 -3.69 -19.70 6.74
C ILE A 4 -4.92 -20.00 7.62
N THR A 5 -6.11 -19.82 7.06
CA THR A 5 -7.39 -19.90 7.78
C THR A 5 -7.64 -21.26 8.44
N ASN A 6 -7.17 -22.35 7.85
CA ASN A 6 -7.35 -23.71 8.34
C ASN A 6 -6.09 -24.29 9.04
N ARG A 7 -5.12 -23.45 9.43
CA ARG A 7 -3.82 -23.90 9.98
C ARG A 7 -3.98 -24.89 11.13
N LYS A 8 -4.71 -24.51 12.18
CA LYS A 8 -4.89 -25.34 13.39
C LYS A 8 -5.54 -26.69 13.07
N SER A 9 -6.52 -26.72 12.17
CA SER A 9 -7.14 -27.99 11.74
C SER A 9 -6.19 -28.87 10.95
N SER A 10 -5.35 -28.29 10.09
CA SER A 10 -4.34 -29.01 9.30
C SER A 10 -3.25 -29.60 10.21
N GLU A 11 -2.73 -28.81 11.14
CA GLU A 11 -1.74 -29.26 12.13
C GLU A 11 -2.30 -30.37 13.02
N ARG A 12 -3.55 -30.26 13.46
CA ARG A 12 -4.21 -31.32 14.25
C ARG A 12 -4.36 -32.61 13.46
N ARG A 13 -4.73 -32.53 12.18
CA ARG A 13 -4.97 -33.69 11.30
C ARG A 13 -3.70 -34.46 10.98
N HIS A 14 -2.57 -33.76 10.88
CA HIS A 14 -1.28 -34.32 10.50
C HIS A 14 -0.20 -34.10 11.57
N ARG A 15 -0.60 -34.12 12.85
CA ARG A 15 0.25 -33.81 14.01
C ARG A 15 1.54 -34.65 14.12
N GLU A 16 1.56 -35.79 13.44
CA GLU A 16 2.66 -36.76 13.42
C GLU A 16 3.79 -36.33 12.46
N TYR A 17 3.53 -35.35 11.58
CA TYR A 17 4.47 -34.88 10.56
C TYR A 17 4.94 -33.46 10.82
N ASN A 18 6.19 -33.33 11.31
CA ASN A 18 6.85 -32.03 11.43
C ASN A 18 7.03 -31.33 10.07
N SER A 19 7.10 -32.10 8.97
CA SER A 19 7.19 -31.56 7.61
C SER A 19 6.01 -30.66 7.24
N LEU A 20 4.78 -31.00 7.64
CA LEU A 20 3.63 -30.13 7.40
C LEU A 20 3.79 -28.80 8.14
N LYS A 21 4.19 -28.85 9.41
CA LYS A 21 4.40 -27.64 10.21
C LYS A 21 5.42 -26.72 9.54
N TYR A 22 6.56 -27.26 9.11
CA TYR A 22 7.58 -26.48 8.39
C TYR A 22 7.07 -25.91 7.07
N ALA A 23 6.27 -26.67 6.31
CA ALA A 23 5.68 -26.17 5.07
C ALA A 23 4.70 -25.02 5.32
N LEU A 24 3.87 -25.11 6.37
CA LEU A 24 2.95 -24.05 6.77
C LEU A 24 3.70 -22.80 7.26
N ASP A 25 4.78 -22.97 8.04
CA ASP A 25 5.64 -21.87 8.48
C ASP A 25 6.32 -21.16 7.30
N ALA A 26 6.82 -21.94 6.33
CA ALA A 26 7.44 -21.40 5.12
C ALA A 26 6.42 -20.62 4.28
N LEU A 27 5.21 -21.17 4.08
CA LEU A 27 4.12 -20.51 3.35
C LEU A 27 3.70 -19.20 4.04
N GLU A 28 3.51 -19.23 5.35
CA GLU A 28 3.14 -18.05 6.12
C GLU A 28 4.22 -16.98 6.04
N SER A 29 5.49 -17.35 6.19
CA SER A 29 6.64 -16.45 6.04
C SER A 29 6.70 -15.83 4.64
N ALA A 30 6.47 -16.63 3.60
CA ALA A 30 6.45 -16.16 2.22
C ALA A 30 5.31 -15.15 1.99
N VAL A 31 4.08 -15.47 2.42
CA VAL A 31 2.92 -14.57 2.27
C VAL A 31 3.08 -13.30 3.10
N MET A 32 3.65 -13.38 4.31
CA MET A 32 3.98 -12.20 5.13
C MET A 32 4.97 -11.29 4.42
N SER A 33 6.01 -11.87 3.79
CA SER A 33 7.09 -11.09 3.17
C SER A 33 6.63 -10.15 2.06
N VAL A 34 5.48 -10.44 1.44
CA VAL A 34 4.88 -9.68 0.34
C VAL A 34 3.64 -8.88 0.75
N GLN A 35 3.30 -8.83 2.05
CA GLN A 35 2.18 -8.01 2.50
C GLN A 35 2.47 -6.51 2.25
N PRO A 36 1.51 -5.73 1.72
CA PRO A 36 1.77 -4.33 1.37
C PRO A 36 2.31 -3.47 2.52
N GLU A 37 1.80 -3.65 3.74
CA GLU A 37 2.29 -2.92 4.92
C GLU A 37 3.75 -3.28 5.26
N ILE A 38 4.11 -4.57 5.15
CA ILE A 38 5.48 -5.04 5.42
C ILE A 38 6.43 -4.49 4.36
N LEU A 39 6.03 -4.51 3.09
CA LEU A 39 6.83 -3.97 1.99
C LEU A 39 7.08 -2.47 2.16
N ILE A 40 6.04 -1.68 2.47
CA ILE A 40 6.18 -0.24 2.70
C ILE A 40 7.10 0.06 3.88
N ARG A 41 6.95 -0.64 5.01
CA ARG A 41 7.83 -0.45 6.19
C ARG A 41 9.28 -0.85 5.96
N ARG A 42 9.53 -1.80 5.04
CA ARG A 42 10.88 -2.18 4.62
C ARG A 42 11.49 -1.15 3.69
N ALA A 43 10.70 -0.69 2.70
CA ALA A 43 11.14 0.22 1.66
C ALA A 43 11.30 1.66 2.16
N VAL A 44 10.42 2.13 3.05
CA VAL A 44 10.39 3.54 3.47
C VAL A 44 10.59 3.65 4.97
N LYS A 45 11.54 4.48 5.39
CA LYS A 45 11.81 4.80 6.79
C LYS A 45 11.97 6.29 6.97
N LEU A 46 11.29 6.87 7.94
CA LEU A 46 11.46 8.26 8.33
C LEU A 46 12.22 8.34 9.65
N ARG A 47 13.35 9.06 9.66
CA ARG A 47 14.11 9.42 10.87
C ARG A 47 14.23 10.93 10.89
N ASP A 48 13.60 11.56 11.88
CA ASP A 48 13.42 13.01 11.93
C ASP A 48 12.79 13.53 10.64
N SER A 49 13.54 14.28 9.82
CA SER A 49 13.11 14.74 8.49
C SER A 49 13.65 13.88 7.34
N LYS A 50 14.59 12.95 7.60
CA LYS A 50 15.22 12.12 6.58
C LYS A 50 14.35 10.92 6.23
N LEU A 51 13.84 10.93 5.01
CA LEU A 51 13.12 9.82 4.39
C LEU A 51 14.10 8.97 3.59
N LEU A 52 14.35 7.76 4.10
CA LEU A 52 15.13 6.74 3.44
C LEU A 52 14.19 5.84 2.63
N ILE A 53 14.44 5.75 1.33
CA ILE A 53 13.70 4.91 0.40
C ILE A 53 14.67 3.85 -0.13
N SER A 54 14.28 2.58 -0.11
CA SER A 54 15.05 1.46 -0.64
C SER A 54 14.22 0.70 -1.67
N ASP A 55 14.78 0.44 -2.84
CA ASP A 55 14.14 -0.42 -3.84
C ASP A 55 14.44 -1.91 -3.58
N ILE A 56 13.85 -2.77 -4.39
CA ILE A 56 14.01 -4.23 -4.29
C ILE A 56 15.41 -4.73 -4.68
N SER A 57 16.17 -3.92 -5.42
CA SER A 57 17.55 -4.21 -5.84
C SER A 57 18.57 -3.75 -4.79
N GLY A 58 18.12 -3.09 -3.72
CA GLY A 58 18.96 -2.58 -2.64
C GLY A 58 19.50 -1.17 -2.88
N ASN A 59 19.09 -0.49 -3.96
CA ASN A 59 19.42 0.91 -4.17
C ASN A 59 18.70 1.76 -3.13
N LYS A 60 19.37 2.83 -2.68
CA LYS A 60 18.85 3.73 -1.64
C LYS A 60 18.79 5.15 -2.16
N ALA A 61 17.71 5.83 -1.82
CA ALA A 61 17.55 7.26 -1.97
C ALA A 61 17.26 7.87 -0.60
N GLU A 62 17.79 9.06 -0.37
CA GLU A 62 17.51 9.86 0.82
C GLU A 62 16.91 11.19 0.39
N LEU A 63 15.80 11.56 1.03
CA LEU A 63 15.13 12.83 0.83
C LEU A 63 14.93 13.50 2.19
N ASP A 64 14.98 14.82 2.23
CA ASP A 64 14.57 15.59 3.40
C ASP A 64 13.10 16.01 3.21
N VAL A 65 12.19 15.47 4.02
CA VAL A 65 10.76 15.75 3.85
C VAL A 65 10.40 17.20 4.13
N ASP A 66 11.22 17.90 4.91
CA ASP A 66 10.97 19.29 5.27
C ASP A 66 11.39 20.25 4.13
N ASN A 67 12.10 19.76 3.11
CA ASN A 67 12.36 20.50 1.88
C ASN A 67 11.13 20.59 0.96
N PHE A 68 10.08 19.80 1.22
CA PHE A 68 8.86 19.80 0.42
C PHE A 68 7.74 20.57 1.12
N LYS A 69 7.02 21.39 0.34
CA LYS A 69 5.88 22.17 0.85
C LYS A 69 4.67 21.31 1.16
N SER A 70 4.42 20.32 0.30
CA SER A 70 3.29 19.40 0.42
C SER A 70 3.72 17.98 0.07
N ILE A 71 3.09 17.01 0.73
CA ILE A 71 3.28 15.58 0.44
C ILE A 71 1.94 15.00 -0.02
N PHE A 72 1.96 14.39 -1.19
CA PHE A 72 0.79 13.79 -1.83
C PHE A 72 0.89 12.27 -1.88
N ILE A 73 -0.25 11.60 -1.75
CA ILE A 73 -0.37 10.15 -2.00
C ILE A 73 -1.44 9.92 -3.06
N VAL A 74 -1.06 9.32 -4.17
CA VAL A 74 -1.98 8.90 -5.23
C VAL A 74 -1.76 7.44 -5.59
N GLY A 75 -2.73 6.80 -6.26
CA GLY A 75 -2.52 5.48 -6.83
C GLY A 75 -3.77 4.61 -6.90
N ALA A 76 -3.59 3.37 -7.34
CA ALA A 76 -4.69 2.43 -7.48
C ALA A 76 -4.24 0.97 -7.38
N GLY A 77 -5.16 0.10 -6.95
CA GLY A 77 -4.93 -1.34 -6.87
C GLY A 77 -5.44 -1.98 -5.59
N LYS A 78 -5.50 -3.32 -5.59
CA LYS A 78 -6.02 -4.13 -4.47
C LYS A 78 -5.26 -3.92 -3.16
N GLY A 79 -3.95 -3.68 -3.26
CA GLY A 79 -3.07 -3.46 -2.11
C GLY A 79 -2.95 -2.00 -1.66
N THR A 80 -3.47 -1.05 -2.47
CA THR A 80 -3.14 0.37 -2.34
C THR A 80 -3.64 1.01 -1.06
N ALA A 81 -4.83 0.66 -0.55
CA ALA A 81 -5.28 1.14 0.76
C ALA A 81 -4.34 0.72 1.90
N LYS A 82 -3.84 -0.52 1.89
CA LYS A 82 -2.89 -1.01 2.90
C LYS A 82 -1.52 -0.33 2.76
N MET A 83 -1.07 -0.09 1.53
CA MET A 83 0.16 0.67 1.27
C MET A 83 0.05 2.10 1.79
N ALA A 84 -1.04 2.79 1.45
CA ALA A 84 -1.31 4.16 1.85
C ALA A 84 -1.37 4.26 3.38
N LYS A 85 -2.10 3.36 4.05
CA LYS A 85 -2.15 3.31 5.53
C LYS A 85 -0.75 3.19 6.16
N ALA A 86 0.07 2.27 5.67
CA ALA A 86 1.41 2.07 6.19
C ALA A 86 2.29 3.31 5.99
N LEU A 87 2.20 3.93 4.80
CA LEU A 87 2.94 5.15 4.49
C LEU A 87 2.46 6.35 5.33
N SER A 88 1.15 6.50 5.55
CA SER A 88 0.59 7.53 6.44
C SER A 88 1.11 7.41 7.86
N HIS A 89 1.21 6.20 8.39
CA HIS A 89 1.81 5.98 9.71
C HIS A 89 3.30 6.38 9.74
N ILE A 90 4.06 6.09 8.68
CA ILE A 90 5.48 6.45 8.59
C ILE A 90 5.66 7.98 8.52
N LEU A 91 4.82 8.67 7.74
CA LEU A 91 4.89 10.11 7.52
C LEU A 91 4.30 10.95 8.66
N LYS A 92 3.70 10.32 9.68
CA LYS A 92 3.26 10.96 10.94
C LYS A 92 2.45 12.26 10.73
N GLY A 93 1.46 12.22 9.83
CA GLY A 93 0.58 13.38 9.56
C GLY A 93 1.15 14.43 8.62
N LYS A 94 2.32 14.22 8.00
CA LYS A 94 2.89 15.13 6.99
C LYS A 94 2.18 15.07 5.62
N ILE A 95 1.16 14.22 5.45
CA ILE A 95 0.42 14.10 4.19
C ILE A 95 -0.59 15.23 4.07
N THR A 96 -0.48 15.99 2.98
CA THR A 96 -1.32 17.15 2.73
C THR A 96 -2.61 16.77 2.00
N HIS A 97 -2.51 15.99 0.92
CA HIS A 97 -3.66 15.55 0.13
C HIS A 97 -3.39 14.19 -0.53
N GLY A 98 -4.44 13.47 -0.87
CA GLY A 98 -4.31 12.24 -1.63
C GLY A 98 -5.62 11.74 -2.21
N ALA A 99 -5.52 10.92 -3.24
CA ALA A 99 -6.64 10.19 -3.81
C ALA A 99 -6.19 8.81 -4.29
N ILE A 100 -6.92 7.76 -3.90
CA ILE A 100 -6.62 6.40 -4.33
C ILE A 100 -7.88 5.65 -4.78
N ASN A 101 -7.73 4.76 -5.76
CA ASN A 101 -8.80 3.86 -6.20
C ASN A 101 -8.54 2.43 -5.72
N VAL A 102 -9.55 1.79 -5.13
CA VAL A 102 -9.47 0.42 -4.61
C VAL A 102 -10.69 -0.39 -5.03
N PRO A 103 -10.64 -1.74 -5.00
CA PRO A 103 -11.83 -2.54 -5.27
C PRO A 103 -12.93 -2.30 -4.24
N TYR A 104 -14.19 -2.47 -4.64
CA TYR A 104 -15.33 -2.48 -3.71
C TYR A 104 -15.11 -3.39 -2.48
N GLY A 105 -15.58 -2.92 -1.32
CA GLY A 105 -15.42 -3.59 -0.02
C GLY A 105 -14.04 -3.39 0.62
N ASN A 106 -13.15 -2.58 0.03
CA ASN A 106 -11.80 -2.34 0.55
C ASN A 106 -11.59 -0.90 1.02
N LYS A 107 -12.66 -0.08 1.08
CA LYS A 107 -12.58 1.26 1.67
C LYS A 107 -12.16 1.19 3.13
N THR A 108 -11.27 2.11 3.49
CA THR A 108 -10.83 2.35 4.86
C THR A 108 -10.78 3.85 5.12
N HIS A 109 -10.65 4.26 6.37
CA HIS A 109 -10.48 5.67 6.70
C HIS A 109 -8.99 6.01 6.75
N LEU A 110 -8.60 7.04 6.00
CA LEU A 110 -7.25 7.61 6.00
C LEU A 110 -7.38 9.13 5.98
N ASP A 111 -6.74 9.79 6.94
CA ASP A 111 -6.69 11.24 6.98
C ASP A 111 -5.99 11.78 5.72
N SER A 112 -6.51 12.90 5.20
CA SER A 112 -5.99 13.58 4.01
C SER A 112 -6.03 12.78 2.69
N ILE A 113 -6.57 11.55 2.65
CA ILE A 113 -6.60 10.71 1.44
C ILE A 113 -8.05 10.30 1.11
N SER A 114 -8.57 10.78 -0.02
CA SER A 114 -9.87 10.32 -0.52
C SER A 114 -9.76 8.92 -1.13
N ILE A 115 -10.64 8.00 -0.75
CA ILE A 115 -10.68 6.64 -1.31
C ILE A 115 -11.94 6.49 -2.17
N THR A 116 -11.73 6.17 -3.44
CA THR A 116 -12.80 5.77 -4.37
C THR A 116 -12.80 4.25 -4.49
N GLU A 117 -13.97 3.64 -4.32
CA GLU A 117 -14.16 2.23 -4.64
C GLU A 117 -14.61 2.09 -6.09
N ALA A 118 -14.01 1.16 -6.82
CA ALA A 118 -14.28 0.95 -8.24
C ALA A 118 -14.26 -0.55 -8.57
N ASN A 119 -14.77 -0.91 -9.74
CA ASN A 119 -14.88 -2.31 -10.13
C ASN A 119 -13.55 -2.89 -10.60
N HIS A 120 -13.38 -4.19 -10.32
CA HIS A 120 -12.29 -5.01 -10.82
C HIS A 120 -12.81 -6.45 -10.92
N PRO A 121 -12.63 -7.15 -12.06
CA PRO A 121 -11.60 -6.91 -13.08
C PRO A 121 -12.05 -6.06 -14.28
N ILE A 122 -13.32 -5.68 -14.38
CA ILE A 122 -13.86 -4.88 -15.48
C ILE A 122 -14.00 -3.43 -15.00
N PRO A 123 -13.44 -2.42 -15.70
CA PRO A 123 -13.59 -1.02 -15.32
C PRO A 123 -15.05 -0.56 -15.25
N ASP A 124 -15.32 0.45 -14.42
CA ASP A 124 -16.61 1.11 -14.30
C ASP A 124 -16.46 2.64 -14.16
N GLU A 125 -17.60 3.34 -14.14
CA GLU A 125 -17.64 4.81 -14.04
C GLU A 125 -17.02 5.32 -12.74
N ALA A 126 -17.11 4.56 -11.65
CA ALA A 126 -16.49 4.91 -10.38
C ALA A 126 -14.95 4.95 -10.48
N GLY A 127 -14.36 4.02 -11.26
CA GLY A 127 -12.93 4.05 -11.60
C GLY A 127 -12.56 5.35 -12.32
N VAL A 128 -13.34 5.75 -13.33
CA VAL A 128 -13.14 7.00 -14.09
C VAL A 128 -13.25 8.23 -13.18
N GLU A 129 -14.27 8.30 -12.32
CA GLU A 129 -14.44 9.39 -11.35
C GLU A 129 -13.25 9.48 -10.39
N GLY A 130 -12.80 8.34 -9.87
CA GLY A 130 -11.64 8.26 -8.99
C GLY A 130 -10.35 8.72 -9.68
N THR A 131 -10.13 8.31 -10.94
CA THR A 131 -9.00 8.75 -11.75
C THR A 131 -9.04 10.26 -11.98
N ASN A 132 -10.22 10.83 -12.25
CA ASN A 132 -10.38 12.28 -12.38
C ASN A 132 -10.00 13.02 -11.09
N LYS A 133 -10.33 12.48 -9.90
CA LYS A 133 -9.87 13.05 -8.62
C LYS A 133 -8.34 13.00 -8.50
N ILE A 134 -7.71 11.88 -8.86
CA ILE A 134 -6.24 11.73 -8.88
C ILE A 134 -5.62 12.79 -9.81
N ILE A 135 -6.10 12.91 -11.04
CA ILE A 135 -5.62 13.90 -12.02
C ILE A 135 -5.77 15.33 -11.48
N ASN A 136 -6.91 15.65 -10.88
CA ASN A 136 -7.18 16.99 -10.34
C ASN A 136 -6.27 17.36 -9.17
N ILE A 137 -5.86 16.38 -8.35
CA ILE A 137 -4.83 16.60 -7.32
C ILE A 137 -3.47 16.84 -7.98
N LEU A 138 -3.08 15.97 -8.92
CA LEU A 138 -1.77 16.06 -9.57
C LEU A 138 -1.57 17.37 -10.34
N LYS A 139 -2.64 17.90 -10.99
CA LYS A 139 -2.61 19.20 -11.67
C LYS A 139 -2.28 20.39 -10.75
N LYS A 140 -2.48 20.25 -9.44
CA LYS A 140 -2.19 21.30 -8.45
C LYS A 140 -0.79 21.18 -7.83
N THR A 141 -0.03 20.15 -8.20
CA THR A 141 1.33 19.95 -7.66
C THR A 141 2.33 20.91 -8.30
N HIS A 142 3.37 21.24 -7.54
CA HIS A 142 4.47 22.11 -7.93
C HIS A 142 5.81 21.39 -7.76
N ARG A 143 6.89 22.00 -8.28
CA ARG A 143 8.26 21.45 -8.18
C ARG A 143 8.76 21.26 -6.74
N SER A 144 8.14 21.96 -5.79
CA SER A 144 8.47 21.88 -4.36
C SER A 144 7.68 20.82 -3.60
N ASP A 145 6.96 19.94 -4.30
CA ASP A 145 6.10 18.94 -3.68
C ASP A 145 6.65 17.52 -3.88
N LEU A 146 6.33 16.63 -2.94
CA LEU A 146 6.66 15.21 -3.01
C LEU A 146 5.38 14.42 -3.30
N VAL A 147 5.41 13.58 -4.33
CA VAL A 147 4.27 12.72 -4.70
C VAL A 147 4.67 11.26 -4.58
N PHE A 148 3.97 10.51 -3.73
CA PHE A 148 4.03 9.05 -3.71
C PHE A 148 2.95 8.47 -4.62
N VAL A 149 3.36 7.62 -5.55
CA VAL A 149 2.46 6.90 -6.45
C VAL A 149 2.43 5.42 -6.05
N LEU A 150 1.31 4.97 -5.49
CA LEU A 150 1.13 3.63 -4.93
C LEU A 150 0.36 2.72 -5.88
N ILE A 151 1.08 1.89 -6.62
CA ILE A 151 0.50 0.97 -7.61
C ILE A 151 0.55 -0.46 -7.11
N SER A 152 -0.55 -1.18 -7.29
CA SER A 152 -0.61 -2.63 -7.05
C SER A 152 -1.49 -3.32 -8.09
N GLY A 153 -1.56 -4.66 -8.05
CA GLY A 153 -2.36 -5.44 -8.99
C GLY A 153 -3.82 -4.99 -9.05
N GLY A 154 -4.36 -4.94 -10.26
CA GLY A 154 -5.71 -4.46 -10.54
C GLY A 154 -5.84 -2.97 -10.85
N GLY A 155 -4.74 -2.20 -10.77
CA GLY A 155 -4.73 -0.78 -11.13
C GLY A 155 -5.26 -0.47 -12.54
N SER A 156 -5.11 -1.38 -13.50
CA SER A 156 -5.60 -1.21 -14.88
C SER A 156 -7.12 -1.20 -15.01
N ALA A 157 -7.85 -1.90 -14.12
CA ALA A 157 -9.30 -1.87 -14.12
C ALA A 157 -9.85 -0.70 -13.28
N LEU A 158 -9.06 -0.29 -12.29
CA LEU A 158 -9.43 0.72 -11.31
C LEU A 158 -9.10 2.15 -11.76
N MET A 159 -8.38 2.35 -12.87
CA MET A 159 -7.99 3.68 -13.37
C MET A 159 -8.31 3.91 -14.84
#